data_AF-A0AAD6U2R3-F1
#
_entry.id   AF-A0AAD6U2R3-F1
#
_cell.length_a   1.000
_cell.length_b   1.000
_cell.length_c   1.000
_cell.angle_alpha   90.00
_cell.angle_beta   90.00
_cell.angle_gamma   90.00
#
_symmetry.space_group_name_H-M   'P 1'
#
loop_
_entity.id
_entity.type
_entity.pdbx_description
1 polymer ?
#
loop_
_entity_poly.entity_id
_entity_poly.type
_entity_poly.pdbx_seq_one_letter_code
_entity_poly.pdbx_strand_id
1 'polypeptide(L)'
;MTTTPGVSCHATDLDRELYALSRDNGDLDFNDADIATLNKSLLVTNSRAEFKLLTGICRDAVGDKVLRSVTTVNAVQDLEEMRKAVGDGGLHYWAFSFGTTLGATDVAMFPEQPNKPYRTAACVLFFFLVLLGPRGSRRRGLV
;
A
#
# COMPACT_ATOMS: atom_id res chain seq x y z
N MET A 1 -19.74 -3.00 -13.61
CA MET A 1 -19.01 -4.24 -13.27
C MET A 1 -17.57 -3.84 -13.02
N THR A 2 -17.12 -3.83 -11.77
CA THR A 2 -15.70 -3.67 -11.47
C THR A 2 -14.98 -4.93 -11.96
N THR A 3 -13.93 -4.78 -12.76
CA THR A 3 -13.17 -5.90 -13.33
C THR A 3 -12.35 -6.64 -12.27
N THR A 4 -12.12 -6.01 -11.11
CA THR A 4 -11.45 -6.62 -9.97
C THR A 4 -12.44 -7.42 -9.12
N PRO A 5 -12.24 -8.73 -8.91
CA PRO A 5 -13.05 -9.50 -7.97
C PRO A 5 -12.86 -8.98 -6.55
N GLY A 6 -13.94 -8.94 -5.78
CA GLY A 6 -13.87 -8.62 -4.35
C GLY A 6 -13.06 -9.69 -3.62
N VAL A 7 -12.12 -9.24 -2.78
CA VAL A 7 -11.28 -10.12 -1.95
C VAL A 7 -11.73 -9.93 -0.50
N SER A 8 -12.30 -10.97 0.09
CA SER A 8 -12.62 -11.01 1.52
C SER A 8 -11.92 -12.19 2.19
N CYS A 9 -11.24 -11.92 3.30
CA CYS A 9 -10.70 -12.97 4.15
C CYS A 9 -11.77 -13.65 4.99
N HIS A 10 -12.84 -12.92 5.32
CA HIS A 10 -13.94 -13.42 6.13
C HIS A 10 -15.01 -14.03 5.22
N ALA A 11 -15.58 -15.16 5.64
CA ALA A 11 -16.64 -15.85 4.92
C ALA A 11 -17.98 -15.09 4.99
N THR A 12 -18.22 -14.39 6.10
CA THR A 12 -19.43 -13.59 6.31
C THR A 12 -19.11 -12.21 6.89
N ASP A 13 -20.05 -11.27 6.75
CA ASP A 13 -19.95 -9.95 7.39
C ASP A 13 -19.93 -10.05 8.92
N LEU A 14 -20.62 -11.05 9.48
CA LEU A 14 -20.63 -11.34 10.91
C LEU A 14 -19.24 -11.77 11.40
N ASP A 15 -18.52 -12.62 10.64
CA ASP A 15 -17.16 -13.03 10.99
C ASP A 15 -16.19 -11.86 10.98
N ARG A 16 -16.39 -10.90 10.07
CA ARG A 16 -15.60 -9.67 10.01
C ARG A 16 -15.86 -8.78 11.24
N GLU A 17 -17.12 -8.64 11.65
CA GLU A 17 -17.49 -7.84 12.81
C GLU A 17 -16.99 -8.49 14.11
N LEU A 18 -17.15 -9.80 14.26
CA LEU A 18 -16.59 -10.58 15.36
C LEU A 18 -15.08 -10.45 15.44
N TYR A 19 -14.38 -10.48 14.30
CA TYR A 19 -12.94 -10.26 14.25
C TYR A 19 -12.55 -8.83 14.67
N ALA A 20 -13.29 -7.82 14.20
CA ALA A 20 -13.05 -6.43 14.60
C ALA A 20 -13.25 -6.22 16.11
N LEU A 21 -14.30 -6.81 16.68
CA LEU A 21 -14.57 -6.81 18.11
C LEU A 21 -13.51 -7.59 18.90
N SER A 22 -13.06 -8.74 18.41
CA SER A 22 -11.98 -9.51 19.05
C SER A 22 -10.67 -8.74 19.07
N ARG A 23 -10.38 -7.96 18.03
CA ARG A 23 -9.16 -7.15 17.95
C ARG A 23 -9.18 -6.00 18.95
N ASP A 24 -10.33 -5.35 19.13
CA ASP A 24 -10.48 -4.24 20.10
C ASP A 24 -10.58 -4.74 21.55
N ASN A 25 -11.15 -5.93 21.79
CA ASN A 25 -11.17 -6.57 23.12
C ASN A 25 -9.85 -7.29 23.46
N GLY A 26 -8.98 -7.52 22.46
CA GLY A 26 -7.64 -8.09 22.61
C GLY A 26 -6.57 -7.07 23.00
N ASP A 27 -6.96 -5.81 23.18
CA ASP A 27 -6.13 -4.78 23.82
C ASP A 27 -6.05 -5.12 25.31
N LEU A 28 -5.31 -6.18 25.61
CA LEU A 28 -4.77 -6.40 26.93
C LEU A 28 -3.88 -5.19 27.18
N ASP A 29 -4.44 -4.22 27.90
CA ASP A 29 -3.79 -2.98 28.32
C ASP A 29 -2.69 -3.36 29.33
N PHE A 30 -1.65 -4.02 28.83
CA PHE A 30 -0.55 -4.52 29.61
C PHE A 30 0.22 -3.30 30.09
N ASN A 31 0.14 -3.01 31.39
CA ASN A 31 1.02 -2.03 31.98
C ASN A 31 2.47 -2.57 31.98
N ASP A 32 3.44 -1.68 32.19
CA ASP A 32 4.87 -2.07 32.19
C ASP A 32 5.20 -3.18 33.21
N ALA A 33 4.41 -3.34 34.28
CA ALA A 33 4.58 -4.41 35.28
C ALA A 33 4.05 -5.77 34.78
N ASP A 34 2.96 -5.79 34.01
CA ASP A 34 2.43 -7.00 33.39
C ASP A 34 3.38 -7.51 32.29
N ILE A 35 3.96 -6.60 31.51
CA ILE A 35 4.99 -6.92 30.51
C ILE A 35 6.26 -7.49 31.18
N ALA A 36 6.61 -7.01 32.38
CA ALA A 36 7.76 -7.51 33.12
C ALA A 36 7.53 -8.92 33.71
N THR A 37 6.28 -9.28 33.98
CA THR A 37 5.89 -10.59 34.53
C THR A 37 5.69 -11.63 33.43
N LEU A 38 5.32 -11.18 32.23
CA LEU A 38 5.17 -12.03 31.05
C LEU A 38 6.52 -12.37 30.42
N ASN A 39 6.72 -13.65 30.12
CA ASN A 39 7.85 -14.06 29.30
C ASN A 39 7.69 -13.46 27.89
N LYS A 40 8.66 -12.65 27.43
CA LYS A 40 8.66 -12.05 26.08
C LYS A 40 8.39 -13.07 24.96
N SER A 41 8.82 -14.33 25.14
CA SER A 41 8.54 -15.39 24.17
C SER A 41 7.06 -15.78 24.09
N LEU A 42 6.29 -15.68 25.18
CA LEU A 42 4.85 -15.95 25.21
C LEU A 42 4.07 -14.89 24.44
N LEU A 43 4.37 -13.60 24.67
CA LEU A 43 3.77 -12.48 23.93
C LEU A 43 3.98 -12.61 22.42
N VAL A 44 5.22 -12.92 22.03
CA VAL A 44 5.61 -13.11 20.64
C VAL A 44 4.97 -14.39 20.04
N THR A 45 4.77 -15.45 20.83
CA THR A 45 4.16 -16.70 20.35
C THR A 45 2.65 -16.54 20.14
N ASN A 46 1.95 -15.90 21.07
CA ASN A 46 0.52 -15.61 20.95
C ASN A 46 0.23 -14.73 19.72
N SER A 47 0.98 -13.63 19.58
CA SER A 47 0.85 -12.74 18.42
C SER A 47 1.08 -13.51 17.11
N ARG A 48 2.11 -14.38 17.05
CA ARG A 48 2.35 -15.21 15.87
C ARG A 48 1.22 -16.22 15.61
N ALA A 49 0.64 -16.81 16.63
CA ALA A 49 -0.45 -17.78 16.48
C ALA A 49 -1.70 -17.10 15.90
N GLU A 50 -2.03 -15.90 16.38
CA GLU A 50 -3.14 -15.09 15.86
C GLU A 50 -2.92 -14.71 14.39
N PHE A 51 -1.74 -14.15 14.05
CA PHE A 51 -1.43 -13.84 12.66
C PHE A 51 -1.42 -15.07 11.76
N LYS A 52 -0.98 -16.24 12.25
CA LYS A 52 -1.03 -17.51 11.51
C LYS A 52 -2.46 -17.96 11.23
N LEU A 53 -3.36 -17.85 12.20
CA LEU A 53 -4.77 -18.18 12.00
C LEU A 53 -5.40 -17.25 10.96
N LEU A 54 -5.20 -15.94 11.10
CA LEU A 54 -5.74 -14.98 10.13
C LEU A 54 -5.20 -15.21 8.73
N THR A 55 -3.88 -15.43 8.59
CA THR A 55 -3.28 -15.71 7.27
C THR A 55 -3.78 -17.01 6.66
N GLY A 56 -4.05 -18.04 7.46
CA GLY A 56 -4.69 -19.28 7.01
C GLY A 56 -6.12 -19.03 6.50
N ILE A 57 -6.94 -18.35 7.29
CA ILE A 57 -8.33 -18.01 6.93
C ILE A 57 -8.37 -17.20 5.62
N CYS A 58 -7.54 -16.16 5.50
CA CYS A 58 -7.40 -15.39 4.26
C CYS A 58 -6.97 -16.27 3.07
N ARG A 59 -6.01 -17.18 3.28
CA ARG A 59 -5.51 -18.06 2.22
C ARG A 59 -6.59 -18.99 1.71
N ASP A 60 -7.36 -19.59 2.60
CA ASP A 60 -8.40 -20.55 2.24
C ASP A 60 -9.57 -19.87 1.54
N ALA A 61 -9.94 -18.64 1.95
CA ALA A 61 -11.02 -17.87 1.35
C ALA A 61 -10.66 -17.30 -0.04
N VAL A 62 -9.44 -16.79 -0.22
CA VAL A 62 -9.03 -16.04 -1.42
C VAL A 62 -8.26 -16.90 -2.42
N GLY A 63 -7.49 -17.85 -1.93
CA GLY A 63 -6.60 -18.69 -2.72
C GLY A 63 -5.23 -18.07 -3.01
N ASP A 64 -4.19 -18.91 -3.02
CA ASP A 64 -2.79 -18.49 -3.17
C ASP A 64 -2.51 -17.73 -4.47
N LYS A 65 -3.20 -18.08 -5.57
CA LYS A 65 -2.98 -17.45 -6.88
C LYS A 65 -3.33 -15.96 -6.85
N VAL A 66 -4.48 -15.63 -6.27
CA VAL A 66 -4.95 -14.24 -6.16
C VAL A 66 -4.08 -13.49 -5.16
N LEU A 67 -3.79 -14.08 -3.99
CA LEU A 67 -2.95 -13.43 -2.98
C LEU A 67 -1.54 -13.06 -3.49
N ARG A 68 -0.93 -13.91 -4.33
CA ARG A 68 0.36 -13.59 -4.98
C ARG A 68 0.28 -12.45 -5.99
N SER A 69 -0.91 -12.17 -6.53
CA SER A 69 -1.12 -11.07 -7.48
C SER A 69 -1.38 -9.72 -6.79
N VAL A 70 -1.68 -9.70 -5.48
CA VAL A 70 -1.90 -8.46 -4.73
C VAL A 70 -0.54 -7.80 -4.42
N THR A 71 0.00 -7.08 -5.40
CA THR A 71 1.28 -6.37 -5.29
C THR A 71 1.16 -4.94 -5.81
N THR A 72 1.98 -4.04 -5.27
CA THR A 72 2.08 -2.64 -5.75
C THR A 72 2.43 -2.58 -7.24
N VAL A 73 3.26 -3.50 -7.73
CA VAL A 73 3.66 -3.58 -9.15
C VAL A 73 2.46 -3.90 -10.04
N ASN A 74 1.65 -4.89 -9.67
CA ASN A 74 0.46 -5.24 -10.45
C ASN A 74 -0.57 -4.11 -10.40
N ALA A 75 -0.76 -3.47 -9.24
CA ALA A 75 -1.63 -2.31 -9.13
C ALA A 75 -1.20 -1.12 -10.02
N VAL A 76 0.11 -0.94 -10.22
CA VAL A 76 0.65 0.05 -11.18
C VAL A 76 0.43 -0.37 -12.63
N GLN A 77 0.49 -1.67 -12.95
CA GLN A 77 0.15 -2.17 -14.29
C GLN A 77 -1.33 -1.95 -14.60
N ASP A 78 -2.22 -2.22 -13.65
CA ASP A 78 -3.66 -1.94 -13.77
C ASP A 78 -3.91 -0.44 -14.02
N LEU A 79 -3.17 0.43 -13.32
CA LEU A 79 -3.23 1.88 -13.52
C LEU A 79 -2.83 2.28 -14.96
N GLU A 80 -1.81 1.63 -15.52
CA GLU A 80 -1.38 1.85 -16.89
C GLU A 80 -2.39 1.33 -17.92
N GLU A 81 -3.07 0.21 -17.65
CA GLU A 81 -4.17 -0.28 -18.50
C GLU A 81 -5.36 0.67 -18.47
N MET A 82 -5.75 1.15 -17.29
CA MET A 82 -6.78 2.19 -17.16
C MET A 82 -6.39 3.46 -17.92
N ARG A 83 -5.13 3.90 -17.81
CA ARG A 83 -4.63 5.05 -18.55
C ARG A 83 -4.77 4.88 -20.08
N LYS A 84 -4.45 3.69 -20.61
CA LYS A 84 -4.61 3.38 -22.04
C LYS A 84 -6.08 3.39 -22.45
N ALA A 85 -6.97 2.87 -21.60
CA ALA A 85 -8.40 2.81 -21.88
C ALA A 85 -9.06 4.20 -21.91
N VAL A 86 -8.57 5.15 -21.13
CA VAL A 86 -9.08 6.54 -21.08
C VAL A 86 -8.70 7.36 -22.33
N GLY A 87 -7.63 6.99 -23.05
CA GLY A 87 -7.26 7.59 -24.33
C GLY A 87 -6.32 8.79 -24.25
N ASP A 88 -6.39 9.69 -25.25
CA ASP A 88 -5.35 10.68 -25.59
C ASP A 88 -5.07 11.75 -24.52
N GLY A 89 -5.97 11.93 -23.55
CA GLY A 89 -5.80 12.85 -22.43
C GLY A 89 -4.85 12.34 -21.33
N GLY A 90 -4.52 11.04 -21.33
CA GLY A 90 -3.75 10.44 -20.24
C GLY A 90 -4.49 10.38 -18.92
N LEU A 91 -3.81 9.90 -17.88
CA LEU A 91 -4.33 9.80 -16.52
C LEU A 91 -3.56 10.77 -15.63
N HIS A 92 -4.25 11.80 -15.12
CA HIS A 92 -3.72 12.66 -14.07
C HIS A 92 -3.94 11.96 -12.72
N TYR A 93 -2.87 11.41 -12.15
CA TYR A 93 -2.93 10.64 -10.91
C TYR A 93 -2.58 11.52 -9.70
N TRP A 94 -3.55 11.72 -8.82
CA TRP A 94 -3.37 12.39 -7.54
C TRP A 94 -3.46 11.37 -6.41
N ALA A 95 -2.51 11.40 -5.47
CA ALA A 95 -2.30 10.31 -4.54
C ALA A 95 -2.00 10.80 -3.13
N PHE A 96 -2.58 10.13 -2.14
CA PHE A 96 -2.35 10.38 -0.72
C PHE A 96 -1.95 9.10 -0.01
N SER A 97 -1.19 9.22 1.10
CA SER A 97 -0.76 8.07 1.91
C SER A 97 -0.08 6.99 1.05
N PHE A 98 -0.51 5.72 1.13
CA PHE A 98 0.00 4.62 0.30
C PHE A 98 -0.06 4.90 -1.22
N GLY A 99 -1.00 5.75 -1.65
CA GLY A 99 -1.06 6.21 -3.03
C GLY A 99 0.23 6.90 -3.50
N THR A 100 1.01 7.49 -2.59
CA THR A 100 2.32 8.09 -2.91
C THR A 100 3.35 7.02 -3.29
N THR A 101 3.37 5.88 -2.59
CA THR A 101 4.20 4.73 -2.95
C THR A 101 3.79 4.18 -4.32
N LEU A 102 2.49 4.12 -4.59
CA LEU A 102 1.98 3.73 -5.91
C LEU A 102 2.47 4.69 -7.00
N GLY A 103 2.38 6.00 -6.78
CA GLY A 103 2.83 7.01 -7.73
C GLY A 103 4.34 7.01 -7.97
N ALA A 104 5.15 6.82 -6.92
CA ALA A 104 6.59 6.66 -7.06
C ALA A 104 6.95 5.41 -7.85
N THR A 105 6.21 4.31 -7.64
CA THR A 105 6.41 3.05 -8.36
C THR A 105 6.01 3.18 -9.83
N ASP A 106 4.92 3.88 -10.14
CA ASP A 106 4.51 4.17 -11.53
C ASP A 106 5.58 4.94 -12.31
N VAL A 107 6.13 6.02 -11.75
CA VAL A 107 7.19 6.81 -12.39
C VAL A 107 8.46 5.97 -12.61
N ALA A 108 8.80 5.09 -11.66
CA ALA A 108 9.96 4.22 -11.78
C ALA A 108 9.76 3.12 -12.85
N MET A 109 8.56 2.54 -12.94
CA MET A 109 8.24 1.47 -13.90
C MET A 109 8.04 2.00 -15.33
N PHE A 110 7.53 3.21 -15.46
CA PHE A 110 7.17 3.81 -16.73
C PHE A 110 7.67 5.26 -16.82
N PRO A 111 8.97 5.47 -17.10
CA PRO A 111 9.56 6.80 -17.18
C PRO A 111 8.90 7.65 -18.27
N GLU A 112 8.88 8.96 -18.06
CA GLU A 112 8.33 9.92 -19.01
C GLU A 112 9.00 9.80 -20.38
N GLN A 113 8.18 9.68 -21.43
CA GLN A 113 8.64 9.76 -22.80
C GLN A 113 8.39 11.19 -23.30
N PRO A 114 9.30 11.76 -24.13
CA PRO A 114 9.20 13.16 -24.59
C PRO A 114 7.90 13.49 -25.34
N ASN A 115 7.11 12.47 -25.71
CA ASN A 115 5.88 12.59 -26.47
C ASN A 115 4.61 12.44 -25.61
N LYS A 116 4.74 12.23 -24.28
CA LYS A 116 3.62 12.04 -23.34
C LYS A 116 3.85 12.82 -22.01
N PRO A 117 3.74 14.15 -22.03
CA PRO A 117 4.16 15.04 -20.93
C PRO A 117 3.25 15.04 -19.69
N TYR A 118 2.22 14.19 -19.61
CA TYR A 118 1.17 14.27 -18.59
C TYR A 118 1.31 13.27 -17.42
N ARG A 119 2.48 12.65 -17.19
CA ARG A 119 2.74 11.77 -16.03
C ARG A 119 3.12 12.55 -14.77
N THR A 120 2.34 13.56 -14.40
CA THR A 120 2.56 14.28 -13.15
C THR A 120 1.94 13.52 -11.98
N ALA A 121 2.74 12.66 -11.33
CA ALA A 121 2.47 12.20 -9.98
C ALA A 121 2.72 13.38 -9.02
N ALA A 122 1.72 14.27 -8.90
CA ALA A 122 1.84 15.57 -8.24
C ALA A 122 2.32 15.52 -6.76
N CYS A 123 2.29 14.34 -6.12
CA CYS A 123 2.72 14.20 -4.73
C CYS A 123 4.19 13.80 -4.53
N VAL A 124 4.90 13.24 -5.53
CA VAL A 124 6.36 13.02 -5.42
C VAL A 124 7.08 14.37 -5.40
N LEU A 125 6.54 15.35 -6.13
CA LEU A 125 7.02 16.72 -6.13
C LEU A 125 6.91 17.38 -4.75
N PHE A 126 5.91 17.06 -3.92
CA PHE A 126 5.82 17.63 -2.58
C PHE A 126 6.95 17.12 -1.68
N PHE A 127 7.33 15.84 -1.78
CA PHE A 127 8.47 15.30 -1.04
C PHE A 127 9.81 15.89 -1.53
N PHE A 128 9.97 16.05 -2.84
CA PHE A 128 11.19 16.65 -3.41
C PHE A 128 11.32 18.15 -3.12
N LEU A 129 10.25 18.95 -3.24
CA LEU A 129 10.29 20.39 -2.96
C LEU A 129 10.43 20.71 -1.46
N VAL A 130 9.90 19.87 -0.57
CA VAL A 130 9.90 20.14 0.88
C VAL A 130 11.15 19.59 1.58
N LEU A 131 11.70 18.42 1.16
CA LEU A 131 12.88 17.82 1.81
C LEU A 131 14.20 18.06 1.07
N LEU A 132 14.16 18.29 -0.24
CA LEU A 132 15.33 18.61 -1.05
C LEU A 132 15.14 20.01 -1.64
N GLY A 133 15.24 21.02 -0.78
CA GLY A 133 15.12 22.43 -1.17
C GLY A 133 15.89 22.75 -2.47
N PRO A 134 15.43 23.77 -3.23
CA PRO A 134 15.90 24.02 -4.60
C PRO A 134 17.43 24.09 -4.62
N ARG A 135 18.08 23.12 -5.26
CA ARG A 135 19.50 23.23 -5.58
C ARG A 135 19.64 24.41 -6.52
N GLY A 136 20.06 25.54 -5.96
CA GLY A 136 20.34 26.76 -6.69
C GLY A 136 21.23 26.47 -7.88
N SER A 137 20.71 26.77 -9.06
CA SER A 137 21.47 26.86 -10.30
C SER A 137 22.59 27.90 -10.11
N ARG A 138 23.78 27.45 -9.68
CA ARG A 138 25.02 28.20 -9.88
C ARG A 138 25.28 28.22 -11.39
N ARG A 139 24.82 29.31 -12.04
CA ARG A 139 25.37 29.73 -13.33
C ARG A 139 26.87 29.92 -13.13
N ARG A 140 27.69 29.00 -13.66
CA ARG A 140 29.10 29.31 -13.92
C ARG A 140 29.12 30.08 -15.24
N GLY A 141 29.49 31.35 -15.16
CA GLY A 141 29.80 32.15 -16.33
C GLY A 141 30.94 31.50 -17.11
N LEU A 142 30.78 31.47 -18.43
CA LEU A 142 31.90 31.42 -19.35
C LEU A 142 32.63 32.76 -19.29
N VAL A 143 33.91 32.71 -18.90
CA VAL A 143 34.97 33.60 -19.36
C VAL A 143 36.08 32.69 -19.85
#